data_AF-A0A2G8JCR6-F1
#
_entry.id   AF-A0A2G8JCR6-F1
#
_cell.length_a   1.000
_cell.length_b   1.000
_cell.length_c   1.000
_cell.angle_alpha   90.00
_cell.angle_beta   90.00
_cell.angle_gamma   90.00
#
_symmetry.space_group_name_H-M   'P 1'
#
loop_
_entity.id
_entity.type
_entity.pdbx_description
1 polymer ?
#
loop_
_entity_poly.entity_id
_entity_poly.type
_entity_poly.pdbx_seq_one_letter_code
_entity_poly.pdbx_strand_id
1 'polypeptide(L)'
;MASEEFDIVLFGASGFTGKHCVIQLAEVCKENPGLKWAVAGRNEEKLRNVVDWAERKQYRFYGVPVVEACIRNKCHHIDISGEIQFLEKLQLDYHETAKKAGVYIVEACGFDSIPSDLGVLFVKKQFPGILNSVEGYQASHHGPEGTTLNFGTLNSAVHVVANRNEIKEIRERFHYAPLPECKPKLKPRGPLFYSDLCGGWCIPLNSTDASVVNRSQRYLYETEKERPVQYRQSYTRRSFLSLMSFIFVMINIGILSIFRCGRKLLSKYPKVFTFGVFSHEGPTEAQMATTSFTFTSEVEVSHLNLSKSREKKIWRS
;
A
#
# COMPACT_ATOMS: atom_id res chain seq x y z
N MET A 1 -23.26 29.40 1.83
CA MET A 1 -22.62 28.16 1.34
C MET A 1 -21.25 28.56 0.84
N ALA A 2 -20.18 27.82 1.17
CA ALA A 2 -18.91 28.06 0.49
C ALA A 2 -19.10 27.64 -0.98
N SER A 3 -18.78 28.52 -1.92
CA SER A 3 -18.71 28.13 -3.33
C SER A 3 -17.52 27.21 -3.51
N GLU A 4 -17.73 26.01 -4.05
CA GLU A 4 -16.63 25.10 -4.38
C GLU A 4 -15.84 25.71 -5.55
N GLU A 5 -14.72 26.34 -5.19
CA GLU A 5 -13.79 26.98 -6.13
C GLU A 5 -13.06 25.94 -6.98
N PHE A 6 -12.85 24.75 -6.40
CA PHE A 6 -12.18 23.58 -7.00
C PHE A 6 -12.93 22.30 -6.65
N ASP A 7 -13.05 21.39 -7.61
CA ASP A 7 -13.61 20.05 -7.44
C ASP A 7 -12.58 19.06 -6.86
N ILE A 8 -11.28 19.27 -7.16
CA ILE A 8 -10.16 18.43 -6.69
C ILE A 8 -9.03 19.29 -6.12
N VAL A 9 -8.54 18.94 -4.92
CA VAL A 9 -7.37 19.58 -4.31
C VAL A 9 -6.29 18.53 -4.00
N LEU A 10 -5.19 18.55 -4.77
CA LEU A 10 -4.09 17.61 -4.62
C LEU A 10 -3.09 18.09 -3.55
N PHE A 11 -3.13 17.48 -2.37
CA PHE A 11 -2.13 17.68 -1.32
C PHE A 11 -0.85 16.90 -1.61
N GLY A 12 0.31 17.53 -1.39
CA GLY A 12 1.61 16.85 -1.51
C GLY A 12 2.13 16.72 -2.94
N ALA A 13 1.59 17.50 -3.88
CA ALA A 13 1.98 17.57 -5.29
C ALA A 13 3.50 17.75 -5.53
N SER A 14 4.23 18.34 -4.57
CA SER A 14 5.69 18.54 -4.62
C SER A 14 6.55 17.32 -4.23
N GLY A 15 5.93 16.24 -3.74
CA GLY A 15 6.57 14.96 -3.47
C GLY A 15 6.84 14.15 -4.74
N PHE A 16 7.65 13.11 -4.65
CA PHE A 16 8.02 12.26 -5.80
C PHE A 16 6.78 11.72 -6.53
N THR A 17 5.92 10.97 -5.84
CA THR A 17 4.67 10.45 -6.43
C THR A 17 3.67 11.56 -6.77
N GLY A 18 3.63 12.63 -5.95
CA GLY A 18 2.74 13.76 -6.16
C GLY A 18 2.91 14.44 -7.52
N LYS A 19 4.14 14.52 -8.05
CA LYS A 19 4.41 15.04 -9.39
C LYS A 19 3.78 14.18 -10.50
N HIS A 20 3.87 12.86 -10.37
CA HIS A 20 3.20 11.96 -11.32
C HIS A 20 1.67 12.07 -11.22
N CYS A 21 1.13 12.26 -10.00
CA CYS A 21 -0.29 12.56 -9.81
C CYS A 21 -0.71 13.90 -10.47
N VAL A 22 0.13 14.93 -10.46
CA VAL A 22 -0.13 16.20 -11.16
C VAL A 22 -0.26 15.98 -12.67
N ILE A 23 0.65 15.22 -13.29
CA ILE A 23 0.61 14.93 -14.73
C ILE A 23 -0.68 14.19 -15.09
N GLN A 24 -1.00 13.13 -14.36
CA GLN A 24 -2.21 12.33 -14.59
C GLN A 24 -3.50 13.13 -14.33
N LEU A 25 -3.54 13.95 -13.28
CA LEU A 25 -4.69 14.83 -13.02
C LEU A 25 -4.84 15.89 -14.13
N ALA A 26 -3.75 16.46 -14.63
CA ALA A 26 -3.80 17.40 -15.76
C ALA A 26 -4.26 16.74 -17.07
N GLU A 27 -4.00 15.45 -17.28
CA GLU A 27 -4.55 14.68 -18.41
C GLU A 27 -6.06 14.46 -18.24
N VAL A 28 -6.51 14.00 -17.07
CA VAL A 28 -7.95 13.85 -16.75
C VAL A 28 -8.71 15.17 -16.90
N CYS A 29 -8.14 16.31 -16.48
CA CYS A 29 -8.76 17.63 -16.62
C CYS A 29 -8.80 18.14 -18.08
N LYS A 30 -7.90 17.68 -18.97
CA LYS A 30 -8.02 17.96 -20.42
C LYS A 30 -9.19 17.21 -21.04
N GLU A 31 -9.42 15.97 -20.61
CA GLU A 31 -10.57 15.16 -21.04
C GLU A 31 -11.88 15.64 -20.41
N ASN A 32 -11.82 16.34 -19.28
CA ASN A 32 -12.97 16.84 -18.53
C ASN A 32 -12.85 18.37 -18.27
N PRO A 33 -13.04 19.25 -19.29
CA PRO A 33 -12.74 20.68 -19.18
C PRO A 33 -13.56 21.48 -18.14
N GLY A 34 -14.64 20.89 -17.62
CA GLY A 34 -15.43 21.48 -16.53
C GLY A 34 -14.80 21.30 -15.14
N LEU A 35 -13.82 20.40 -14.99
CA LEU A 35 -13.23 20.03 -13.70
C LEU A 35 -12.14 21.03 -13.29
N LYS A 36 -12.41 21.76 -12.20
CA LYS A 36 -11.49 22.70 -11.58
C LYS A 36 -10.64 21.97 -10.54
N TRP A 37 -9.34 22.19 -10.57
CA TRP A 37 -8.43 21.56 -9.62
C TRP A 37 -7.35 22.52 -9.14
N ALA A 38 -6.82 22.23 -7.95
CA ALA A 38 -5.74 22.98 -7.33
C ALA A 38 -4.69 22.04 -6.72
N VAL A 39 -3.48 22.58 -6.49
CA VAL A 39 -2.42 21.91 -5.71
C VAL A 39 -2.24 22.59 -4.36
N ALA A 40 -2.12 21.79 -3.30
CA ALA A 40 -1.99 22.29 -1.93
C ALA A 40 -0.65 21.88 -1.31
N GLY A 41 -0.04 22.82 -0.59
CA GLY A 41 1.29 22.71 0.01
C GLY A 41 1.61 23.93 0.88
N ARG A 42 2.77 23.93 1.54
CA ARG A 42 3.10 24.90 2.61
C ARG A 42 4.25 25.86 2.27
N ASN A 43 4.63 25.89 1.00
CA ASN A 43 5.63 26.81 0.47
C ASN A 43 5.14 27.13 -0.94
N GLU A 44 4.69 28.37 -1.13
CA GLU A 44 4.08 28.83 -2.38
C GLU A 44 5.07 28.83 -3.54
N GLU A 45 6.32 29.25 -3.29
CA GLU A 45 7.42 29.19 -4.26
C GLU A 45 7.64 27.74 -4.73
N LYS A 46 7.65 26.76 -3.81
CA LYS A 46 7.73 25.33 -4.14
C LYS A 46 6.47 24.77 -4.78
N LEU A 47 5.30 25.44 -4.68
CA LEU A 47 4.05 25.06 -5.35
C LEU A 47 3.95 25.63 -6.77
N ARG A 48 4.36 26.88 -6.96
CA ARG A 48 4.64 27.46 -8.28
C ARG A 48 5.68 26.60 -8.98
N ASN A 49 6.74 26.24 -8.27
CA ASN A 49 7.71 25.23 -8.67
C ASN A 49 7.26 23.78 -8.36
N VAL A 50 5.97 23.45 -8.28
CA VAL A 50 5.52 22.07 -8.63
C VAL A 50 5.31 21.98 -10.13
N VAL A 51 5.06 23.11 -10.78
CA VAL A 51 5.21 23.27 -12.22
C VAL A 51 6.70 23.17 -12.62
N ASP A 52 7.67 23.42 -11.70
CA ASP A 52 9.13 23.42 -11.96
C ASP A 52 10.08 23.06 -10.76
N TRP A 53 9.86 21.93 -10.03
CA TRP A 53 10.65 21.38 -8.87
C TRP A 53 10.85 22.19 -7.53
N ALA A 54 10.77 21.68 -6.27
CA ALA A 54 10.18 20.48 -5.61
C ALA A 54 10.24 20.52 -4.02
N GLU A 55 9.60 19.54 -3.33
CA GLU A 55 9.64 19.10 -1.88
C GLU A 55 8.43 19.39 -0.95
N ARG A 56 8.09 18.66 0.15
CA ARG A 56 8.24 17.27 0.72
C ARG A 56 7.44 17.20 2.07
N LYS A 57 6.88 16.05 2.52
CA LYS A 57 6.61 15.53 3.92
C LYS A 57 5.52 14.41 3.92
N GLN A 58 5.40 13.66 5.03
CA GLN A 58 4.69 12.36 5.20
C GLN A 58 3.23 12.46 5.69
N TYR A 59 2.40 11.45 5.35
CA TYR A 59 0.95 11.44 5.57
C TYR A 59 0.54 11.53 7.04
N ARG A 60 0.94 10.59 7.92
CA ARG A 60 0.44 10.57 9.33
C ARG A 60 0.51 11.90 10.09
N PHE A 61 1.50 12.74 9.84
CA PHE A 61 1.67 14.02 10.54
C PHE A 61 0.73 15.14 10.06
N TYR A 62 0.11 15.01 8.88
CA TYR A 62 -0.70 16.06 8.25
C TYR A 62 -2.03 15.56 7.67
N GLY A 63 -2.18 14.25 7.49
CA GLY A 63 -3.35 13.60 6.91
C GLY A 63 -4.56 13.62 7.83
N VAL A 64 -4.38 13.51 9.15
CA VAL A 64 -5.51 13.63 10.10
C VAL A 64 -6.18 15.02 10.01
N PRO A 65 -5.45 16.16 10.08
CA PRO A 65 -6.03 17.48 9.83
C PRO A 65 -6.68 17.64 8.45
N VAL A 66 -6.16 16.98 7.40
CA VAL A 66 -6.77 17.00 6.06
C VAL A 66 -8.10 16.24 6.07
N VAL A 67 -8.14 15.03 6.63
CA VAL A 67 -9.37 14.23 6.78
C VAL A 67 -10.41 14.96 7.63
N GLU A 68 -10.02 15.59 8.73
CA GLU A 68 -10.91 16.43 9.55
C GLU A 68 -11.49 17.60 8.75
N ALA A 69 -10.66 18.27 7.94
CA ALA A 69 -11.11 19.33 7.05
C ALA A 69 -12.06 18.81 5.96
N CYS A 70 -11.78 17.65 5.36
CA CYS A 70 -12.65 16.99 4.38
C CYS A 70 -14.02 16.67 4.98
N ILE A 71 -14.07 15.96 6.12
CA ILE A 71 -15.31 15.63 6.84
C ILE A 71 -16.12 16.90 7.16
N ARG A 72 -15.47 17.92 7.75
CA ARG A 72 -16.12 19.18 8.15
C ARG A 72 -16.72 19.94 6.97
N ASN A 73 -16.07 19.89 5.80
CA ASN A 73 -16.53 20.57 4.58
C ASN A 73 -17.35 19.67 3.64
N LYS A 74 -17.66 18.42 4.05
CA LYS A 74 -18.33 17.39 3.23
C LYS A 74 -17.60 16.99 1.94
N CYS A 75 -16.29 17.25 1.87
CA CYS A 75 -15.43 16.87 0.75
C CYS A 75 -14.92 15.43 0.94
N HIS A 76 -14.80 14.67 -0.15
CA HIS A 76 -14.22 13.32 -0.11
C HIS A 76 -12.69 13.34 0.01
N HIS A 77 -12.11 12.31 0.61
CA HIS A 77 -10.65 12.17 0.77
C HIS A 77 -10.15 10.89 0.10
N ILE A 78 -9.01 10.98 -0.57
CA ILE A 78 -8.27 9.84 -1.13
C ILE A 78 -6.77 9.96 -0.84
N ASP A 79 -6.12 8.87 -0.47
CA ASP A 79 -4.66 8.81 -0.34
C ASP A 79 -4.04 7.48 -0.77
N ILE A 80 -2.72 7.48 -0.86
CA ILE A 80 -1.86 6.35 -1.22
C ILE A 80 -0.99 5.89 -0.02
N SER A 81 -1.47 6.09 1.21
CA SER A 81 -0.67 5.85 2.42
C SER A 81 -0.45 4.36 2.66
N GLY A 82 0.81 3.97 2.78
CA GLY A 82 1.23 2.63 3.21
C GLY A 82 1.31 2.46 4.74
N GLU A 83 0.85 3.42 5.54
CA GLU A 83 1.09 3.47 6.99
C GLU A 83 -0.03 2.76 7.79
N ILE A 84 0.13 1.47 8.12
CA ILE A 84 -0.89 0.65 8.82
C ILE A 84 -1.51 1.36 10.04
N GLN A 85 -0.69 1.96 10.92
CA GLN A 85 -1.16 2.69 12.10
C GLN A 85 -2.04 3.90 11.76
N PHE A 86 -1.81 4.56 10.62
CA PHE A 86 -2.60 5.70 10.18
C PHE A 86 -3.95 5.24 9.64
N LEU A 87 -3.94 4.22 8.76
CA LEU A 87 -5.14 3.63 8.15
C LEU A 87 -6.12 3.09 9.20
N GLU A 88 -5.63 2.23 10.09
CA GLU A 88 -6.47 1.60 11.11
C GLU A 88 -6.94 2.62 12.16
N LYS A 89 -6.15 3.67 12.44
CA LYS A 89 -6.58 4.75 13.33
C LYS A 89 -7.64 5.64 12.69
N LEU A 90 -7.50 6.00 11.41
CA LEU A 90 -8.50 6.81 10.72
C LEU A 90 -9.85 6.08 10.62
N GLN A 91 -9.82 4.78 10.27
CA GLN A 91 -11.01 3.95 10.31
C GLN A 91 -11.66 3.94 11.70
N LEU A 92 -10.88 3.72 12.77
CA LEU A 92 -11.38 3.64 14.14
C LEU A 92 -11.96 4.96 14.65
N ASP A 93 -11.24 6.07 14.46
CA ASP A 93 -11.56 7.35 15.08
C ASP A 93 -12.54 8.20 14.23
N TYR A 94 -12.65 7.96 12.91
CA TYR A 94 -13.42 8.84 11.99
C TYR A 94 -14.53 8.16 11.16
N HIS A 95 -14.64 6.82 11.08
CA HIS A 95 -15.64 6.15 10.23
C HIS A 95 -17.08 6.66 10.45
N GLU A 96 -17.54 6.69 11.70
CA GLU A 96 -18.90 7.12 12.03
C GLU A 96 -19.14 8.62 11.77
N THR A 97 -18.12 9.46 11.92
CA THR A 97 -18.22 10.90 11.65
C THR A 97 -18.27 11.19 10.14
N ALA A 98 -17.43 10.50 9.35
CA ALA A 98 -17.43 10.59 7.90
C ALA A 98 -18.76 10.09 7.29
N LYS A 99 -19.25 8.95 7.78
CA LYS A 99 -20.56 8.37 7.42
C LYS A 99 -21.72 9.33 7.71
N LYS A 100 -21.74 9.97 8.88
CA LYS A 100 -22.74 11.00 9.24
C LYS A 100 -22.63 12.27 8.37
N ALA A 101 -21.43 12.61 7.92
CA ALA A 101 -21.21 13.75 7.02
C ALA A 101 -21.57 13.45 5.54
N GLY A 102 -21.75 12.16 5.17
CA GLY A 102 -21.91 11.73 3.78
C GLY A 102 -20.59 11.70 2.99
N VAL A 103 -19.47 11.50 3.68
CA VAL A 103 -18.11 11.63 3.14
C VAL A 103 -17.43 10.27 2.99
N TYR A 104 -16.91 10.00 1.80
CA TYR A 104 -15.99 8.88 1.57
C TYR A 104 -14.55 9.27 1.93
N ILE A 105 -13.86 8.36 2.62
CA ILE A 105 -12.43 8.41 2.92
C ILE A 105 -11.86 7.10 2.37
N VAL A 106 -11.08 7.19 1.29
CA VAL A 106 -10.57 6.02 0.57
C VAL A 106 -9.05 6.01 0.65
N GLU A 107 -8.53 5.16 1.51
CA GLU A 107 -7.10 5.14 1.86
C GLU A 107 -6.36 4.03 1.15
N ALA A 108 -5.03 4.12 1.10
CA ALA A 108 -4.16 3.10 0.48
C ALA A 108 -4.50 2.79 -0.99
N CYS A 109 -4.93 3.80 -1.75
CA CYS A 109 -5.20 3.74 -3.19
C CYS A 109 -3.92 3.75 -4.05
N GLY A 110 -2.87 3.08 -3.58
CA GLY A 110 -1.57 2.99 -4.25
C GLY A 110 -1.32 1.63 -4.89
N PHE A 111 -0.16 1.50 -5.53
CA PHE A 111 0.36 0.20 -5.95
C PHE A 111 0.48 -0.77 -4.77
N ASP A 112 0.86 -0.27 -3.59
CA ASP A 112 0.72 -1.01 -2.34
C ASP A 112 -0.78 -1.02 -1.96
N SER A 113 -1.37 -2.21 -1.85
CA SER A 113 -2.80 -2.53 -1.60
C SER A 113 -3.74 -2.68 -2.81
N ILE A 114 -3.72 -1.88 -3.88
CA ILE A 114 -4.69 -2.04 -4.99
C ILE A 114 -4.63 -3.44 -5.66
N PRO A 115 -3.47 -3.94 -6.12
CA PRO A 115 -3.35 -5.25 -6.76
C PRO A 115 -3.70 -6.39 -5.79
N SER A 116 -3.43 -6.19 -4.50
CA SER A 116 -3.70 -7.14 -3.42
C SER A 116 -5.20 -7.26 -3.15
N ASP A 117 -5.90 -6.15 -2.92
CA ASP A 117 -7.31 -6.16 -2.51
C ASP A 117 -8.27 -6.31 -3.68
N LEU A 118 -8.15 -5.47 -4.71
CA LEU A 118 -8.97 -5.63 -5.92
C LEU A 118 -8.62 -6.93 -6.65
N GLY A 119 -7.39 -7.45 -6.51
CA GLY A 119 -7.01 -8.76 -7.03
C GLY A 119 -7.77 -9.91 -6.39
N VAL A 120 -8.01 -9.89 -5.07
CA VAL A 120 -8.85 -10.89 -4.38
C VAL A 120 -10.30 -10.81 -4.89
N LEU A 121 -10.85 -9.60 -5.03
CA LEU A 121 -12.21 -9.41 -5.56
C LEU A 121 -12.33 -9.83 -7.04
N PHE A 122 -11.31 -9.56 -7.85
CA PHE A 122 -11.24 -9.98 -9.25
C PHE A 122 -11.19 -11.51 -9.35
N VAL A 123 -10.28 -12.17 -8.64
CA VAL A 123 -10.18 -13.64 -8.58
C VAL A 123 -11.51 -14.24 -8.12
N LYS A 124 -12.17 -13.68 -7.10
CA LYS A 124 -13.47 -14.16 -6.62
C LYS A 124 -14.56 -14.14 -7.70
N LYS A 125 -14.50 -13.19 -8.64
CA LYS A 125 -15.41 -13.11 -9.80
C LYS A 125 -15.01 -14.04 -10.96
N GLN A 126 -13.72 -14.34 -11.13
CA GLN A 126 -13.23 -15.16 -12.25
C GLN A 126 -13.34 -16.68 -12.02
N PHE A 127 -13.30 -17.15 -10.76
CA PHE A 127 -13.28 -18.59 -10.47
C PHE A 127 -14.64 -19.08 -9.94
N PRO A 128 -15.38 -19.94 -10.66
CA PRO A 128 -16.66 -20.46 -10.21
C PRO A 128 -16.47 -21.45 -9.06
N GLY A 129 -17.02 -21.14 -7.88
CA GLY A 129 -16.93 -21.98 -6.68
C GLY A 129 -16.64 -21.14 -5.43
N ILE A 130 -16.18 -21.80 -4.36
CA ILE A 130 -15.83 -21.13 -3.11
C ILE A 130 -14.32 -20.84 -3.13
N LEU A 131 -13.94 -19.59 -3.38
CA LEU A 131 -12.57 -19.12 -3.21
C LEU A 131 -12.19 -19.22 -1.72
N ASN A 132 -11.28 -20.12 -1.38
CA ASN A 132 -10.89 -20.40 -0.01
C ASN A 132 -9.73 -19.52 0.46
N SER A 133 -8.73 -19.35 -0.40
CA SER A 133 -7.54 -18.55 -0.10
C SER A 133 -6.85 -18.01 -1.34
N VAL A 134 -6.14 -16.89 -1.17
CA VAL A 134 -5.25 -16.26 -2.15
C VAL A 134 -3.88 -16.02 -1.50
N GLU A 135 -2.81 -16.51 -2.12
CA GLU A 135 -1.43 -16.14 -1.81
C GLU A 135 -0.90 -15.21 -2.91
N GLY A 136 -0.65 -13.94 -2.55
CA GLY A 136 0.00 -12.97 -3.41
C GLY A 136 1.52 -13.10 -3.36
N TYR A 137 2.16 -13.09 -4.52
CA TYR A 137 3.60 -13.13 -4.71
C TYR A 137 4.02 -11.91 -5.54
N GLN A 138 4.60 -10.92 -4.88
CA GLN A 138 5.13 -9.72 -5.52
C GLN A 138 6.60 -9.91 -5.84
N ALA A 139 6.98 -9.71 -7.10
CA ALA A 139 8.36 -9.57 -7.53
C ALA A 139 8.60 -8.16 -8.08
N SER A 140 9.84 -7.66 -7.93
CA SER A 140 10.31 -6.47 -8.65
C SER A 140 11.46 -6.83 -9.58
N HIS A 141 11.38 -6.26 -10.78
CA HIS A 141 12.30 -6.41 -11.89
C HIS A 141 12.89 -5.04 -12.22
N HIS A 142 14.13 -5.01 -12.68
CA HIS A 142 14.83 -3.77 -13.02
C HIS A 142 15.81 -4.01 -14.16
N GLY A 143 16.14 -2.94 -14.89
CA GLY A 143 17.17 -2.95 -15.92
C GLY A 143 18.61 -3.05 -15.35
N PRO A 144 19.61 -2.90 -16.24
CA PRO A 144 21.03 -2.92 -15.86
C PRO A 144 21.41 -1.76 -14.91
N GLU A 145 20.71 -0.62 -15.00
CA GLU A 145 20.85 0.55 -14.11
C GLU A 145 20.44 0.29 -12.64
N GLY A 146 19.95 -0.93 -12.34
CA GLY A 146 19.47 -1.30 -11.01
C GLY A 146 18.14 -0.62 -10.66
N THR A 147 17.85 -0.51 -9.37
CA THR A 147 16.64 0.13 -8.86
C THR A 147 16.91 0.83 -7.53
N THR A 148 16.22 1.93 -7.30
CA THR A 148 16.32 2.75 -6.08
C THR A 148 14.92 3.10 -5.61
N LEU A 149 14.65 3.00 -4.31
CA LEU A 149 13.37 3.39 -3.72
C LEU A 149 13.44 4.82 -3.18
N ASN A 150 12.32 5.54 -3.21
CA ASN A 150 12.26 6.91 -2.72
C ASN A 150 12.29 6.97 -1.18
N PHE A 151 12.91 8.02 -0.65
CA PHE A 151 12.97 8.33 0.78
C PHE A 151 11.61 8.37 1.48
N GLY A 152 10.52 8.71 0.79
CA GLY A 152 9.16 8.60 1.33
C GLY A 152 8.85 7.20 1.86
N THR A 153 9.16 6.17 1.07
CA THR A 153 9.00 4.76 1.43
C THR A 153 9.89 4.36 2.62
N LEU A 154 11.13 4.86 2.67
CA LEU A 154 12.01 4.62 3.83
C LEU A 154 11.40 5.20 5.12
N ASN A 155 10.89 6.43 5.10
CA ASN A 155 10.28 7.05 6.27
C ASN A 155 9.02 6.29 6.73
N SER A 156 8.21 5.77 5.80
CA SER A 156 7.08 4.91 6.13
C SER A 156 7.55 3.61 6.81
N ALA A 157 8.57 2.93 6.28
CA ALA A 157 9.12 1.72 6.89
C ALA A 157 9.71 1.98 8.29
N VAL A 158 10.49 3.06 8.44
CA VAL A 158 11.03 3.52 9.73
C VAL A 158 9.91 3.82 10.72
N HIS A 159 8.83 4.46 10.27
CA HIS A 159 7.67 4.77 11.10
C HIS A 159 6.95 3.51 11.58
N VAL A 160 6.66 2.55 10.68
CA VAL A 160 5.99 1.30 11.04
C VAL A 160 6.78 0.54 12.11
N VAL A 161 8.11 0.46 11.99
CA VAL A 161 8.98 -0.21 12.99
C VAL A 161 9.03 0.56 14.32
N ALA A 162 9.19 1.88 14.27
CA ALA A 162 9.31 2.73 15.45
C ALA A 162 8.03 2.75 16.29
N ASN A 163 6.87 2.56 15.67
CA ASN A 163 5.54 2.64 16.31
C ASN A 163 4.78 1.29 16.23
N ARG A 164 5.51 0.16 16.15
CA ARG A 164 4.92 -1.18 15.97
C ARG A 164 3.94 -1.59 17.07
N ASN A 165 4.10 -1.09 18.29
CA ASN A 165 3.24 -1.42 19.43
C ASN A 165 1.83 -0.81 19.28
N GLU A 166 1.73 0.39 18.67
CA GLU A 166 0.44 1.06 18.46
C GLU A 166 -0.53 0.22 17.60
N ILE A 167 -0.02 -0.61 16.67
CA ILE A 167 -0.87 -1.47 15.83
C ILE A 167 -1.70 -2.40 16.72
N LYS A 168 -1.11 -2.96 17.78
CA LYS A 168 -1.82 -3.85 18.70
C LYS A 168 -2.92 -3.07 19.45
N GLU A 169 -2.56 -1.92 20.01
CA GLU A 169 -3.46 -1.05 20.78
C GLU A 169 -4.65 -0.56 19.94
N ILE A 170 -4.42 -0.15 18.69
CA ILE A 170 -5.46 0.24 17.73
C ILE A 170 -6.38 -0.95 17.42
N ARG A 171 -5.81 -2.15 17.19
CA ARG A 171 -6.59 -3.36 16.87
C ARG A 171 -7.47 -3.83 18.01
N GLU A 172 -6.99 -3.70 19.25
CA GLU A 172 -7.78 -4.04 20.46
C GLU A 172 -8.98 -3.09 20.64
N ARG A 173 -8.84 -1.80 20.29
CA ARG A 173 -9.92 -0.79 20.37
C ARG A 173 -11.06 -0.98 19.37
N PHE A 174 -10.90 -1.76 18.31
CA PHE A 174 -12.02 -2.07 17.40
C PHE A 174 -13.06 -3.02 18.01
N HIS A 175 -12.68 -3.78 19.05
CA HIS A 175 -13.55 -4.77 19.72
C HIS A 175 -14.21 -5.78 18.77
N TYR A 176 -13.57 -6.09 17.64
CA TYR A 176 -14.10 -6.99 16.62
C TYR A 176 -14.29 -8.42 17.14
N ALA A 177 -15.48 -8.99 16.88
CA ALA A 177 -15.67 -10.44 16.97
C ALA A 177 -14.74 -11.17 15.98
N PRO A 178 -14.23 -12.38 16.29
CA PRO A 178 -13.41 -13.14 15.38
C PRO A 178 -14.16 -13.46 14.07
N LEU A 179 -13.45 -13.41 12.93
CA LEU A 179 -13.99 -13.92 11.67
C LEU A 179 -14.19 -15.45 11.77
N PRO A 180 -15.16 -16.03 11.03
CA PRO A 180 -15.42 -17.47 11.05
C PRO A 180 -14.20 -18.27 10.58
N GLU A 181 -14.03 -19.47 11.14
CA GLU A 181 -12.92 -20.35 10.77
C GLU A 181 -13.06 -20.83 9.31
N CYS A 182 -12.19 -20.32 8.45
CA CYS A 182 -12.13 -20.70 7.05
C CYS A 182 -11.57 -22.13 6.89
N LYS A 183 -12.35 -23.02 6.27
CA LYS A 183 -11.94 -24.38 5.88
C LYS A 183 -11.97 -24.56 4.36
N PRO A 184 -10.97 -25.24 3.75
CA PRO A 184 -9.72 -25.70 4.38
C PRO A 184 -8.82 -24.53 4.85
N LYS A 185 -7.94 -24.77 5.83
CA LYS A 185 -7.02 -23.73 6.31
C LYS A 185 -5.93 -23.46 5.27
N LEU A 186 -5.64 -22.18 5.03
CA LEU A 186 -4.47 -21.77 4.24
C LEU A 186 -3.22 -22.40 4.84
N LYS A 187 -2.45 -23.11 4.01
CA LYS A 187 -1.28 -23.87 4.46
C LYS A 187 -0.23 -22.93 5.07
N PRO A 188 0.42 -23.28 6.19
CA PRO A 188 1.54 -22.50 6.67
C PRO A 188 2.70 -22.54 5.67
N ARG A 189 3.46 -21.45 5.58
CA ARG A 189 4.75 -21.38 4.89
C ARG A 189 5.82 -21.07 5.94
N GLY A 190 7.05 -21.52 5.71
CA GLY A 190 8.18 -21.10 6.54
C GLY A 190 8.48 -19.59 6.42
N PRO A 191 9.33 -19.04 7.31
CA PRO A 191 9.75 -17.63 7.22
C PRO A 191 10.55 -17.34 5.93
N LEU A 192 11.05 -18.39 5.27
CA LEU A 192 11.74 -18.38 4.00
C LEU A 192 11.40 -19.68 3.28
N PHE A 193 10.98 -19.62 2.01
CA PHE A 193 10.64 -20.80 1.21
C PHE A 193 10.89 -20.56 -0.28
N TYR A 194 11.00 -21.61 -1.08
CA TYR A 194 11.01 -21.51 -2.55
C TYR A 194 9.61 -21.71 -3.11
N SER A 195 9.25 -20.97 -4.16
CA SER A 195 7.98 -21.10 -4.88
C SER A 195 8.23 -21.41 -6.35
N ASP A 196 7.92 -22.64 -6.76
CA ASP A 196 8.00 -23.10 -8.16
C ASP A 196 7.11 -22.25 -9.09
N LEU A 197 6.01 -21.70 -8.55
CA LEU A 197 5.07 -20.83 -9.26
C LEU A 197 5.75 -19.55 -9.79
N CYS A 198 6.70 -19.02 -9.02
CA CYS A 198 7.38 -17.76 -9.31
C CYS A 198 8.85 -17.97 -9.73
N GLY A 199 9.36 -19.20 -9.65
CA GLY A 199 10.76 -19.53 -9.92
C GLY A 199 11.73 -18.81 -8.99
N GLY A 200 11.40 -18.66 -7.70
CA GLY A 200 12.15 -17.82 -6.79
C GLY A 200 11.92 -18.09 -5.31
N TRP A 201 12.77 -17.46 -4.49
CA TRP A 201 12.70 -17.48 -3.04
C TRP A 201 11.75 -16.41 -2.53
N CYS A 202 10.93 -16.77 -1.55
CA CYS A 202 9.83 -15.98 -1.02
C CYS A 202 10.01 -15.76 0.50
N ILE A 203 9.69 -14.55 0.94
CA ILE A 203 9.50 -14.20 2.36
C ILE A 203 8.04 -13.74 2.57
N PRO A 204 7.28 -14.33 3.51
CA PRO A 204 5.96 -13.81 3.88
C PRO A 204 6.06 -12.39 4.44
N LEU A 205 5.16 -11.50 4.01
CA LEU A 205 5.07 -10.13 4.50
C LEU A 205 3.76 -9.92 5.26
N ASN A 206 3.88 -9.44 6.50
CA ASN A 206 2.77 -8.81 7.23
C ASN A 206 2.69 -7.33 6.82
N SER A 207 2.45 -7.08 5.52
CA SER A 207 2.41 -5.74 4.93
C SER A 207 1.05 -5.05 5.11
N THR A 208 0.99 -3.80 4.68
CA THR A 208 -0.23 -3.00 4.60
C THR A 208 -1.29 -3.66 3.73
N ASP A 209 -0.89 -4.34 2.65
CA ASP A 209 -1.78 -5.15 1.81
C ASP A 209 -2.61 -6.14 2.64
N ALA A 210 -1.95 -6.87 3.55
CA ALA A 210 -2.63 -7.85 4.37
C ALA A 210 -3.59 -7.19 5.37
N SER A 211 -3.34 -5.96 5.81
CA SER A 211 -4.32 -5.19 6.62
C SER A 211 -5.53 -4.81 5.77
N VAL A 212 -5.30 -4.19 4.60
CA VAL A 212 -6.37 -3.71 3.70
C VAL A 212 -7.25 -4.86 3.22
N VAL A 213 -6.66 -5.97 2.78
CA VAL A 213 -7.42 -7.17 2.38
C VAL A 213 -8.25 -7.71 3.54
N ASN A 214 -7.67 -7.85 4.75
CA ASN A 214 -8.44 -8.33 5.89
C ASN A 214 -9.57 -7.37 6.31
N ARG A 215 -9.39 -6.05 6.14
CA ARG A 215 -10.45 -5.04 6.33
C ARG A 215 -11.58 -5.25 5.33
N SER A 216 -11.27 -5.37 4.04
CA SER A 216 -12.25 -5.62 2.99
C SER A 216 -12.98 -6.96 3.16
N GLN A 217 -12.26 -8.05 3.50
CA GLN A 217 -12.88 -9.35 3.80
C GLN A 217 -13.78 -9.31 5.04
N ARG A 218 -13.46 -8.50 6.06
CA ARG A 218 -14.35 -8.29 7.21
C ARG A 218 -15.61 -7.53 6.81
N TYR A 219 -15.50 -6.45 6.04
CA TYR A 219 -16.66 -5.69 5.55
C TYR A 219 -17.62 -6.59 4.75
N LEU A 220 -17.10 -7.38 3.81
CA LEU A 220 -17.92 -8.32 3.04
C LEU A 220 -18.61 -9.39 3.90
N TYR A 221 -17.97 -9.84 4.99
CA TYR A 221 -18.58 -10.78 5.93
C TYR A 221 -19.66 -10.12 6.82
N GLU A 222 -19.38 -8.94 7.37
CA GLU A 222 -20.26 -8.28 8.33
C GLU A 222 -21.45 -7.60 7.65
N THR A 223 -21.25 -7.00 6.48
CA THR A 223 -22.28 -6.28 5.70
C THR A 223 -22.94 -7.19 4.68
N GLU A 224 -22.18 -7.70 3.70
CA GLU A 224 -22.70 -8.46 2.55
C GLU A 224 -22.97 -9.95 2.84
N LYS A 225 -22.65 -10.42 4.06
CA LYS A 225 -22.78 -11.82 4.52
C LYS A 225 -22.00 -12.83 3.67
N GLU A 226 -20.97 -12.37 2.97
CA GLU A 226 -20.12 -13.24 2.17
C GLU A 226 -19.10 -13.98 3.03
N ARG A 227 -18.77 -15.22 2.66
CA ARG A 227 -17.65 -15.94 3.29
C ARG A 227 -16.34 -15.17 3.03
N PRO A 228 -15.54 -14.85 4.07
CA PRO A 228 -14.24 -14.20 3.90
C PRO A 228 -13.23 -15.14 3.23
N VAL A 229 -12.28 -14.56 2.49
CA VAL A 229 -11.17 -15.27 1.83
C VAL A 229 -9.91 -15.16 2.69
N GLN A 230 -9.15 -16.25 2.85
CA GLN A 230 -7.86 -16.20 3.55
C GLN A 230 -6.78 -15.58 2.66
N TYR A 231 -6.03 -14.61 3.17
CA TYR A 231 -5.00 -13.90 2.39
C TYR A 231 -3.60 -14.01 3.01
N ARG A 232 -2.58 -14.12 2.15
CA ARG A 232 -1.17 -13.95 2.51
C ARG A 232 -0.42 -13.21 1.40
N GLN A 233 0.34 -12.18 1.75
CA GLN A 233 1.30 -11.54 0.85
C GLN A 233 2.70 -12.12 1.07
N SER A 234 3.47 -12.31 0.00
CA SER A 234 4.88 -12.68 0.02
C SER A 234 5.68 -11.86 -0.99
N TYR A 235 6.91 -11.49 -0.63
CA TYR A 235 7.85 -10.86 -1.55
C TYR A 235 8.84 -11.88 -2.10
N THR A 236 9.14 -11.81 -3.40
CA THR A 236 9.86 -12.85 -4.14
C THR A 236 11.06 -12.29 -4.91
N ARG A 237 12.19 -13.00 -4.83
CA ARG A 237 13.39 -12.78 -5.65
C ARG A 237 13.88 -14.09 -6.24
N ARG A 238 14.28 -14.10 -7.51
CA ARG A 238 14.81 -15.31 -8.18
C ARG A 238 16.07 -15.86 -7.51
N SER A 239 17.00 -14.97 -7.14
CA SER A 239 18.25 -15.33 -6.45
C SER A 239 18.08 -15.33 -4.94
N PHE A 240 18.50 -16.43 -4.29
CA PHE A 240 18.58 -16.54 -2.83
C PHE A 240 19.45 -15.43 -2.22
N LEU A 241 20.64 -15.19 -2.80
CA LEU A 241 21.56 -14.18 -2.30
C LEU A 241 20.97 -12.78 -2.40
N SER A 242 20.27 -12.47 -3.49
CA SER A 242 19.54 -11.19 -3.65
C SER A 242 18.45 -11.02 -2.58
N LEU A 243 17.72 -12.08 -2.24
CA LEU A 243 16.76 -12.04 -1.13
C LEU A 243 17.44 -11.84 0.22
N MET A 244 18.55 -12.53 0.49
CA MET A 244 19.29 -12.39 1.75
C MET A 244 19.87 -10.98 1.90
N SER A 245 20.40 -10.38 0.82
CA SER A 245 20.83 -8.98 0.81
C SER A 245 19.67 -8.02 1.10
N PHE A 246 18.49 -8.25 0.51
CA PHE A 246 17.30 -7.44 0.78
C PHE A 246 16.84 -7.56 2.25
N ILE A 247 16.77 -8.79 2.78
CA ILE A 247 16.43 -9.05 4.19
C ILE A 247 17.46 -8.38 5.12
N PHE A 248 18.75 -8.45 4.80
CA PHE A 248 19.80 -7.77 5.56
C PHE A 248 19.58 -6.25 5.58
N VAL A 249 19.30 -5.61 4.45
CA VAL A 249 18.98 -4.15 4.41
C VAL A 249 17.75 -3.83 5.27
N MET A 250 16.69 -4.63 5.19
CA MET A 250 15.48 -4.42 6.00
C MET A 250 15.72 -4.62 7.50
N ILE A 251 16.56 -5.58 7.90
CA ILE A 251 16.99 -5.77 9.31
C ILE A 251 17.80 -4.56 9.79
N ASN A 252 18.74 -4.05 8.99
CA ASN A 252 19.52 -2.85 9.34
C ASN A 252 18.62 -1.62 9.52
N ILE A 253 17.67 -1.39 8.61
CA ILE A 253 16.65 -0.34 8.75
C ILE A 253 15.86 -0.54 10.04
N GLY A 254 15.43 -1.78 10.32
CA GLY A 254 14.69 -2.13 11.53
C GLY A 254 15.43 -1.79 12.82
N ILE A 255 16.70 -2.20 12.93
CA ILE A 255 17.55 -1.91 14.10
C ILE A 255 17.77 -0.40 14.27
N LEU A 256 18.15 0.30 13.19
CA LEU A 256 18.40 1.74 13.22
C LEU A 256 17.12 2.55 13.55
N SER A 257 15.94 2.04 13.18
CA SER A 257 14.65 2.70 13.46
C SER A 257 14.28 2.76 14.94
N ILE A 258 14.79 1.81 15.75
CA ILE A 258 14.55 1.78 17.20
C ILE A 258 15.16 3.02 17.88
N PHE A 259 16.38 3.39 17.49
CA PHE A 259 17.16 4.43 18.15
C PHE A 259 16.91 5.82 17.55
N ARG A 260 16.90 6.86 18.39
CA ARG A 260 16.78 8.26 17.92
C ARG A 260 17.94 8.67 17.02
N CYS A 261 19.16 8.20 17.31
CA CYS A 261 20.33 8.43 16.46
C CYS A 261 20.24 7.67 15.13
N GLY A 262 19.87 6.39 15.13
CA GLY A 262 19.71 5.59 13.91
C GLY A 262 18.64 6.16 12.97
N ARG A 263 17.50 6.64 13.50
CA ARG A 263 16.51 7.39 12.71
C ARG A 263 17.07 8.67 12.09
N LYS A 264 17.88 9.45 12.82
CA LYS A 264 18.57 10.63 12.25
C LYS A 264 19.58 10.24 11.16
N LEU A 265 20.28 9.12 11.29
CA LEU A 265 21.23 8.62 10.29
C LEU A 265 20.52 8.15 9.01
N LEU A 266 19.48 7.32 9.13
CA LEU A 266 18.62 6.92 8.01
C LEU A 266 17.98 8.13 7.32
N SER A 267 17.55 9.13 8.10
CA SER A 267 16.96 10.37 7.57
C SER A 267 17.97 11.25 6.84
N LYS A 268 19.21 11.36 7.33
CA LYS A 268 20.21 12.27 6.74
C LYS A 268 21.01 11.63 5.59
N TYR A 269 21.27 10.33 5.67
CA TYR A 269 22.13 9.60 4.73
C TYR A 269 21.49 8.27 4.27
N PRO A 270 20.27 8.28 3.70
CA PRO A 270 19.53 7.06 3.35
C PRO A 270 20.34 6.13 2.43
N LYS A 271 21.01 6.69 1.42
CA LYS A 271 21.81 5.93 0.45
C LYS A 271 22.96 5.15 1.12
N VAL A 272 23.55 5.68 2.19
CA VAL A 272 24.65 5.04 2.92
C VAL A 272 24.09 3.94 3.84
N PHE A 273 23.14 4.28 4.72
CA PHE A 273 22.63 3.35 5.73
C PHE A 273 21.62 2.31 5.19
N THR A 274 21.28 2.36 3.91
CA THR A 274 20.48 1.35 3.21
C THR A 274 21.21 0.68 2.03
N PHE A 275 22.54 0.86 1.93
CA PHE A 275 23.38 0.24 0.89
C PHE A 275 22.87 0.51 -0.54
N GLY A 276 22.45 1.75 -0.80
CA GLY A 276 21.92 2.20 -2.09
C GLY A 276 20.44 1.90 -2.33
N VAL A 277 19.75 1.11 -1.50
CA VAL A 277 18.35 0.73 -1.75
C VAL A 277 17.39 1.91 -1.67
N PHE A 278 17.64 2.89 -0.80
CA PHE A 278 16.81 4.10 -0.68
C PHE A 278 17.62 5.39 -0.86
N SER A 279 17.06 6.37 -1.57
CA SER A 279 17.69 7.67 -1.84
C SER A 279 16.72 8.85 -1.63
N HIS A 280 17.25 10.06 -1.43
CA HIS A 280 16.44 11.27 -1.32
C HIS A 280 15.84 11.67 -2.68
N GLU A 281 16.57 11.38 -3.73
CA GLU A 281 16.31 11.68 -5.12
C GLU A 281 15.20 10.76 -5.67
N GLY A 282 15.14 9.51 -5.21
CA GLY A 282 14.36 8.43 -5.80
C GLY A 282 15.12 7.69 -6.90
N PRO A 283 14.42 6.85 -7.68
CA PRO A 283 14.94 6.27 -8.92
C PRO A 283 15.09 7.34 -10.01
N THR A 284 16.03 7.14 -10.92
CA THR A 284 16.17 7.95 -12.15
C THR A 284 15.12 7.56 -13.19
N GLU A 285 14.90 8.40 -14.21
CA GLU A 285 13.99 8.08 -15.31
C GLU A 285 14.37 6.77 -16.04
N ALA A 286 15.67 6.52 -16.26
CA ALA A 286 16.15 5.26 -16.85
C ALA A 286 15.90 4.05 -15.94
N GLN A 287 16.04 4.20 -14.62
CA GLN A 287 15.67 3.17 -13.65
C GLN A 287 14.15 2.92 -13.65
N MET A 288 13.33 3.99 -13.69
CA MET A 288 11.86 3.86 -13.76
C MET A 288 11.41 3.17 -15.04
N ALA A 289 11.90 3.60 -16.20
CA ALA A 289 11.53 3.06 -17.51
C ALA A 289 11.87 1.58 -17.70
N THR A 290 12.83 1.05 -16.91
CA THR A 290 13.24 -0.36 -16.92
C THR A 290 12.83 -1.13 -15.66
N THR A 291 12.13 -0.49 -14.71
CA THR A 291 11.58 -1.13 -13.51
C THR A 291 10.16 -1.61 -13.82
N SER A 292 9.89 -2.86 -13.51
CA SER A 292 8.53 -3.41 -13.53
C SER A 292 8.27 -4.26 -12.30
N PHE A 293 7.00 -4.45 -11.99
CA PHE A 293 6.55 -5.33 -10.92
C PHE A 293 5.75 -6.46 -11.54
N THR A 294 5.72 -7.60 -10.88
CA THR A 294 4.84 -8.71 -11.24
C THR A 294 4.14 -9.18 -9.98
N PHE A 295 2.82 -9.19 -10.04
CA PHE A 295 1.97 -9.70 -8.98
C PHE A 295 1.37 -11.03 -9.44
N THR A 296 1.79 -12.13 -8.81
CA THR A 296 1.29 -13.48 -9.11
C THR A 296 0.44 -13.99 -7.97
N SER A 297 -0.75 -14.49 -8.24
CA SER A 297 -1.65 -15.05 -7.21
C SER A 297 -1.75 -16.58 -7.31
N GLU A 298 -1.43 -17.31 -6.25
CA GLU A 298 -1.83 -18.72 -6.08
C GLU A 298 -3.19 -18.77 -5.40
N VAL A 299 -4.15 -19.48 -5.98
CA VAL A 299 -5.55 -19.47 -5.51
C VAL A 299 -6.00 -20.89 -5.19
N GLU A 300 -6.74 -21.07 -4.09
CA GLU A 300 -7.38 -22.33 -3.75
C GLU A 300 -8.90 -22.16 -3.83
N VAL A 301 -9.54 -22.93 -4.71
CA VAL A 301 -11.00 -22.89 -4.95
C VAL A 301 -11.57 -24.26 -4.62
N SER A 302 -12.64 -24.27 -3.83
CA SER A 302 -13.43 -25.48 -3.54
C SER A 302 -14.66 -25.51 -4.44
N HIS A 303 -14.73 -26.48 -5.34
CA HIS A 303 -15.91 -26.73 -6.17
C HIS A 303 -16.85 -27.70 -5.45
N LEU A 304 -18.14 -27.39 -5.40
CA LEU A 304 -19.15 -28.18 -4.66
C LEU A 304 -19.39 -29.58 -5.24
N ASN A 305 -18.98 -29.83 -6.49
CA ASN A 305 -18.83 -31.16 -7.07
C ASN A 305 -17.85 -31.10 -8.24
N LEU A 306 -16.70 -31.77 -8.11
CA LEU A 306 -16.08 -32.64 -9.12
C LEU A 306 -14.74 -33.16 -8.61
N SER A 307 -14.46 -34.42 -8.90
CA SER A 307 -13.21 -35.08 -8.53
C SER A 307 -11.99 -34.45 -9.23
N LYS A 308 -11.01 -34.01 -8.43
CA LYS A 308 -9.61 -33.75 -8.86
C LYS A 308 -9.42 -32.77 -10.03
N SER A 309 -9.57 -31.47 -9.79
CA SER A 309 -8.87 -30.44 -10.58
C SER A 309 -8.30 -29.34 -9.69
N ARG A 310 -6.97 -29.33 -9.50
CA ARG A 310 -6.26 -28.12 -9.06
C ARG A 310 -6.01 -27.27 -10.31
N GLU A 311 -6.89 -26.33 -10.62
CA GLU A 311 -6.59 -25.33 -11.64
C GLU A 311 -5.54 -24.32 -11.13
N LYS A 312 -4.26 -24.55 -11.46
CA LYS A 312 -3.24 -23.50 -11.39
C LYS A 312 -3.34 -22.63 -12.65
N LYS A 313 -4.08 -21.51 -12.57
CA LYS A 313 -4.03 -20.44 -13.57
C LYS A 313 -3.10 -19.34 -13.09
N ILE A 314 -1.98 -19.16 -13.80
CA ILE A 314 -0.98 -18.12 -13.52
C ILE A 314 -1.39 -16.85 -14.26
N TRP A 315 -1.81 -15.83 -13.52
CA TRP A 315 -2.02 -14.49 -14.08
C TRP A 315 -0.75 -13.66 -13.93
N ARG A 316 -0.38 -12.96 -14.99
CA ARG A 316 0.65 -11.91 -15.00
C ARG A 316 -0.05 -10.61 -15.39
N SER A 317 -0.23 -9.73 -14.41
CA SER A 317 -0.44 -8.29 -14.62
C SER A 317 0.92 -7.60 -14.65
#